data_AF-A0A4Q5H733-F1
#
_entry.id   AF-A0A4Q5H733-F1
#
_cell.length_a   1.000
_cell.length_b   1.000
_cell.length_c   1.000
_cell.angle_alpha   90.00
_cell.angle_beta   90.00
_cell.angle_gamma   90.00
#
_symmetry.space_group_name_H-M   'P 1'
#
loop_
_entity.id
_entity.type
_entity.pdbx_description
1 polymer ?
#
loop_
_entity_poly.entity_id
_entity_poly.type
_entity_poly.pdbx_seq_one_letter_code
_entity_poly.pdbx_strand_id
1 'polypeptide(L)'
;MFYVPYKGNGQALERLMVLIGMHREDILSGNIPVFVEGFCPDRKTARERSNRVKSEMILRGGLHEACFRTVNHVQEGDYVEVRLRLPAAPQASEQADDADAVSETENMPHDIDTTHCAADTAIVPAASLSASPLGSQPDKDGRHDFGSAFALRTNLLRLATLTADFGLEYRMADARIAILLNGTYADWGWKEKQRRYKIWRVSPEARCYLGTRRRGFLGAMYHRGGFHYKLDATGKAGDYQGGGITGGYRLPLTRHWAFDFHAAAGYTRAEYDEYTRIGTVNVLRNKSGKLVKDYWGINQLGVSLLYDF
;
A
#
# COMPACT_ATOMS: atom_id res chain seq x y z
N MET A 1 6.54 -4.34 1.18
CA MET A 1 6.21 -4.96 2.48
C MET A 1 6.59 -3.95 3.55
N PHE A 2 5.63 -3.37 4.27
CA PHE A 2 5.92 -2.30 5.23
C PHE A 2 6.41 -2.89 6.56
N TYR A 3 7.66 -2.61 6.92
CA TYR A 3 8.17 -2.81 8.27
C TYR A 3 7.58 -1.71 9.17
N VAL A 4 6.78 -2.12 10.15
CA VAL A 4 6.32 -1.24 11.22
C VAL A 4 7.10 -1.66 12.47
N PRO A 5 7.99 -0.79 13.00
CA PRO A 5 8.74 -1.12 14.20
C PRO A 5 7.78 -1.34 15.37
N TYR A 6 7.75 -2.57 15.90
CA TYR A 6 6.96 -2.92 17.07
C TYR A 6 7.69 -2.49 18.35
N LYS A 7 6.98 -1.96 19.36
CA LYS A 7 7.51 -1.61 20.69
C LYS A 7 8.83 -0.81 20.72
N GLY A 8 9.03 0.13 19.79
CA GLY A 8 10.24 0.95 19.77
C GLY A 8 11.48 0.27 19.18
N ASN A 9 11.33 -0.92 18.57
CA ASN A 9 12.42 -1.65 17.89
C ASN A 9 13.03 -0.89 16.70
N GLY A 10 12.47 0.26 16.30
CA GLY A 10 13.01 1.12 15.26
C GLY A 10 14.41 1.64 15.61
N GLN A 11 14.61 2.14 16.84
CA GLN A 11 15.91 2.68 17.27
C GLN A 11 16.99 1.59 17.34
N ALA A 12 16.62 0.38 17.81
CA ALA A 12 17.52 -0.77 17.84
C ALA A 12 17.92 -1.19 16.41
N LEU A 13 16.97 -1.19 15.47
CA LEU A 13 17.25 -1.49 14.07
C LEU A 13 18.12 -0.42 13.42
N GLU A 14 17.89 0.86 13.68
CA GLU A 14 18.73 1.95 13.17
C GLU A 14 20.16 1.87 13.67
N ARG A 15 20.38 1.63 14.97
CA ARG A 15 21.72 1.39 15.54
C ARG A 15 22.41 0.19 14.87
N LEU A 16 21.66 -0.88 14.64
CA LEU A 16 22.16 -2.05 13.92
C LEU A 16 22.54 -1.70 12.46
N MET A 17 21.71 -0.93 11.75
CA MET A 17 22.01 -0.50 10.37
C MET A 17 23.29 0.36 10.31
N VAL A 18 23.50 1.26 11.28
CA VAL A 18 24.73 2.06 11.37
C VAL A 18 25.95 1.17 11.53
N LEU A 19 25.91 0.18 12.44
CA LEU A 19 27.00 -0.78 12.64
C LEU A 19 27.30 -1.62 11.40
N ILE A 20 26.26 -2.08 10.70
CA ILE A 20 26.42 -2.82 9.44
C ILE A 20 27.03 -1.93 8.36
N GLY A 21 26.62 -0.65 8.30
CA GLY A 21 27.18 0.32 7.37
C GLY A 21 28.68 0.53 7.60
N MET A 22 29.11 0.65 8.85
CA MET A 22 30.52 0.83 9.22
C MET A 22 31.41 -0.36 8.85
N HIS A 23 30.89 -1.59 8.97
CA HIS A 23 31.65 -2.83 8.73
C HIS A 23 31.19 -3.58 7.46
N ARG A 24 30.59 -2.86 6.50
CA ARG A 24 29.92 -3.47 5.35
C ARG A 24 30.86 -4.34 4.50
N GLU A 25 32.06 -3.86 4.23
CA GLU A 25 33.03 -4.56 3.39
C GLU A 25 33.52 -5.86 4.05
N ASP A 26 33.72 -5.85 5.37
CA ASP A 26 34.10 -7.03 6.15
C ASP A 26 32.97 -8.07 6.24
N ILE A 27 31.71 -7.62 6.27
CA ILE A 27 30.54 -8.51 6.26
C ILE A 27 30.34 -9.13 4.88
N LEU A 28 30.52 -8.34 3.79
CA LEU A 28 30.36 -8.83 2.41
C LEU A 28 31.49 -9.76 1.98
N SER A 29 32.72 -9.53 2.46
CA SER A 29 33.86 -10.43 2.25
C SER A 29 33.77 -11.73 3.05
N GLY A 30 32.82 -11.84 3.98
CA GLY A 30 32.58 -13.03 4.80
C GLY A 30 33.47 -13.13 6.05
N ASN A 31 34.27 -12.11 6.34
CA ASN A 31 35.11 -12.04 7.54
C ASN A 31 34.27 -11.89 8.81
N ILE A 32 33.14 -11.16 8.73
CA ILE A 32 32.21 -10.95 9.85
C ILE A 32 30.85 -11.58 9.51
N PRO A 33 30.57 -12.81 9.99
CA PRO A 33 29.24 -13.40 9.82
C PRO A 33 28.21 -12.73 10.73
N VAL A 34 27.02 -12.47 10.19
CA VAL A 34 25.89 -11.96 10.96
C VAL A 34 25.08 -13.14 11.49
N PHE A 35 25.01 -13.29 12.81
CA PHE A 35 24.15 -14.30 13.44
C PHE A 35 22.77 -13.72 13.71
N VAL A 36 21.73 -14.42 13.29
CA VAL A 36 20.33 -14.04 13.54
C VAL A 36 19.63 -15.20 14.22
N GLU A 37 19.31 -15.03 15.49
CA GLU A 37 18.71 -16.04 16.36
C GLU A 37 17.28 -15.64 16.70
N GLY A 38 16.29 -16.46 16.32
CA GLY A 38 14.87 -16.20 16.59
C GLY A 38 14.38 -17.02 17.78
N PHE A 39 13.84 -16.36 18.80
CA PHE A 39 13.28 -17.00 20.00
C PHE A 39 11.77 -16.78 20.03
N CYS A 40 11.01 -17.84 19.74
CA CYS A 40 9.54 -17.83 19.79
C CYS A 40 8.98 -19.15 20.31
N PRO A 41 7.74 -19.16 20.84
CA PRO A 41 7.06 -20.40 21.25
C PRO A 41 6.82 -21.36 20.09
N ASP A 42 6.78 -20.86 18.85
CA ASP A 42 6.59 -21.65 17.63
C ASP A 42 7.76 -21.49 16.66
N ARG A 43 8.26 -22.61 16.12
CA ARG A 43 9.35 -22.61 15.14
C ARG A 43 9.01 -21.87 13.85
N LYS A 44 7.75 -21.94 13.40
CA LYS A 44 7.28 -21.22 12.19
C LYS A 44 7.33 -19.72 12.41
N THR A 45 6.83 -19.25 13.55
CA THR A 45 6.82 -17.84 13.95
C THR A 45 8.24 -17.30 14.13
N ALA A 46 9.14 -18.05 14.77
CA ALA A 46 10.56 -17.69 14.85
C ALA A 46 11.19 -17.50 13.47
N ARG A 47 10.95 -18.44 12.54
CA ARG A 47 11.47 -18.37 11.17
C ARG A 47 10.97 -17.14 10.42
N GLU A 48 9.67 -16.85 10.49
CA GLU A 48 9.09 -15.69 9.82
C GLU A 48 9.64 -14.37 10.36
N ARG A 49 9.79 -14.26 11.68
CA ARG A 49 10.35 -13.07 12.33
C ARG A 49 11.83 -12.87 12.00
N SER A 50 12.64 -13.91 12.08
CA SER A 50 14.05 -13.88 11.67
C SER A 50 14.20 -13.48 10.19
N ASN A 51 13.36 -14.03 9.30
CA ASN A 51 13.37 -13.68 7.88
C ASN A 51 12.98 -12.23 7.61
N ARG A 52 12.06 -11.67 8.41
CA ARG A 52 11.67 -10.27 8.31
C ARG A 52 12.81 -9.33 8.70
N VAL A 53 13.54 -9.62 9.79
CA VAL A 53 14.72 -8.85 10.20
C VAL A 53 15.82 -8.93 9.15
N LYS A 54 16.11 -10.12 8.61
CA LYS A 54 17.08 -10.29 7.51
C LYS A 54 16.70 -9.48 6.27
N SER A 55 15.41 -9.46 5.92
CA SER A 55 14.94 -8.71 4.75
C SER A 55 15.21 -7.21 4.90
N GLU A 56 15.05 -6.63 6.09
CA GLU A 56 15.44 -5.23 6.32
C GLU A 56 16.94 -5.01 6.20
N MET A 57 17.76 -5.94 6.70
CA MET A 57 19.22 -5.88 6.57
C MET A 57 19.70 -6.03 5.12
N ILE A 58 19.00 -6.82 4.31
CA ILE A 58 19.29 -6.98 2.87
C ILE A 58 18.87 -5.72 2.10
N LEU A 59 17.66 -5.23 2.33
CA LEU A 59 17.09 -4.11 1.58
C LEU A 59 17.73 -2.76 1.95
N ARG A 60 18.02 -2.52 3.23
CA ARG A 60 18.59 -1.25 3.73
C ARG A 60 20.10 -1.32 3.93
N GLY A 61 20.60 -2.43 4.47
CA GLY A 61 22.03 -2.63 4.74
C GLY A 61 22.82 -3.15 3.53
N GLY A 62 22.14 -3.53 2.44
CA GLY A 62 22.79 -4.02 1.22
C GLY A 62 23.58 -5.32 1.41
N LEU A 63 23.19 -6.14 2.39
CA LEU A 63 23.76 -7.46 2.67
C LEU A 63 23.15 -8.53 1.76
N HIS A 64 23.83 -9.67 1.62
CA HIS A 64 23.33 -10.84 0.90
C HIS A 64 22.98 -11.98 1.86
N GLU A 65 22.11 -12.90 1.45
CA GLU A 65 21.69 -14.05 2.27
C GLU A 65 22.89 -14.90 2.74
N ALA A 66 23.99 -14.92 1.97
CA ALA A 66 25.23 -15.62 2.31
C ALA A 66 25.94 -15.07 3.57
N CYS A 67 25.68 -13.82 3.96
CA CYS A 67 26.28 -13.18 5.13
C CYS A 67 25.64 -13.63 6.45
N PHE A 68 24.50 -14.35 6.40
CA PHE A 68 23.70 -14.67 7.57
C PHE A 68 23.85 -16.12 8.03
N ARG A 69 24.00 -16.30 9.34
CA ARG A 69 23.88 -17.60 10.03
C ARG A 69 22.63 -17.57 10.90
N THR A 70 21.61 -18.35 10.53
CA THR A 70 20.32 -18.32 11.21
C THR A 70 20.07 -19.57 12.04
N VAL A 71 19.62 -19.37 13.28
CA VAL A 71 19.16 -20.44 14.16
C VAL A 71 17.82 -20.02 14.75
N ASN A 72 16.86 -20.93 14.82
CA ASN A 72 15.55 -20.64 15.39
C ASN A 72 15.33 -21.55 16.58
N HIS A 73 15.12 -20.97 17.75
CA HIS A 73 14.90 -21.64 19.01
C HIS A 73 13.41 -21.64 19.35
N VAL A 74 12.92 -22.80 19.81
CA VAL A 74 11.56 -22.96 20.33
C VAL A 74 11.65 -22.81 21.84
N GLN A 75 11.43 -21.59 22.32
CA GLN A 75 11.54 -21.22 23.73
C GLN A 75 10.54 -20.13 24.07
N GLU A 76 10.27 -19.95 25.36
CA GLU A 76 9.37 -18.92 25.86
C GLU A 76 10.01 -17.53 25.66
N GLY A 77 9.48 -16.76 24.71
CA GLY A 77 10.02 -15.47 24.29
C GLY A 77 9.40 -14.97 22.99
N ASP A 78 9.51 -13.67 22.70
CA ASP A 78 9.09 -13.08 21.42
C ASP A 78 10.09 -12.01 20.99
N TYR A 79 11.26 -12.44 20.57
CA TYR A 79 12.31 -11.55 20.08
C TYR A 79 13.25 -12.24 19.09
N VAL A 80 13.99 -11.42 18.35
CA VAL A 80 15.06 -11.85 17.45
C VAL A 80 16.34 -11.17 17.92
N GLU A 81 17.37 -11.94 18.20
CA GLU A 81 18.70 -11.44 18.54
C GLU A 81 19.56 -11.40 17.27
N VAL A 82 20.25 -10.28 17.04
CA VAL A 82 21.24 -10.14 15.97
C VAL A 82 22.61 -9.91 16.59
N ARG A 83 23.53 -10.83 16.34
CA ARG A 83 24.89 -10.80 16.90
C ARG A 83 25.92 -10.63 15.79
N LEU A 84 26.70 -9.57 15.89
CA LEU A 84 27.85 -9.28 15.03
C LEU A 84 29.12 -9.44 15.88
N ARG A 85 30.07 -10.27 15.44
CA ARG A 85 31.38 -10.36 16.09
C ARG A 85 32.35 -9.47 15.36
N LEU A 86 32.54 -8.26 15.87
CA LEU A 86 33.55 -7.35 15.34
C LEU A 86 34.94 -7.84 15.79
N PRO A 87 35.95 -7.84 14.90
CA PRO A 87 37.32 -8.04 15.35
C PRO A 87 37.65 -6.94 16.36
N ALA A 88 38.22 -7.32 17.51
CA ALA A 88 38.73 -6.34 18.46
C ALA A 88 39.69 -5.42 17.68
N ALA A 89 39.45 -4.11 17.73
CA ALA A 89 40.39 -3.14 17.19
C ALA A 89 41.79 -3.51 17.70
N PRO A 90 42.85 -3.46 16.86
CA PRO A 90 44.19 -3.76 17.32
C PRO A 90 44.50 -2.88 18.52
N GLN A 91 44.51 -3.52 19.70
CA GLN A 91 44.99 -2.93 20.92
C GLN A 91 46.45 -2.61 20.63
N ALA A 92 46.76 -1.32 20.55
CA ALA A 92 48.14 -0.87 20.65
C ALA A 92 48.72 -1.52 21.90
N SER A 93 49.74 -2.34 21.68
CA SER A 93 50.46 -3.08 22.71
C SER A 93 50.82 -2.18 23.89
N GLU A 94 50.54 -2.69 25.08
CA GLU A 94 50.96 -2.15 26.36
C GLU A 94 52.45 -1.79 26.35
N GLN A 95 52.75 -0.57 26.81
CA GLN A 95 53.90 -0.35 27.67
C GLN A 95 53.51 0.64 28.77
N ALA A 96 53.77 0.18 29.99
CA ALA A 96 53.41 0.75 31.29
C ALA A 96 53.93 2.18 31.50
N ASP A 97 53.20 3.02 32.22
CA ASP A 97 53.37 3.15 33.68
C ASP A 97 52.27 4.00 34.34
N ASP A 98 51.97 3.60 35.58
CA ASP A 98 51.17 4.18 36.68
C ASP A 98 50.48 5.57 36.54
N ALA A 99 49.19 5.62 36.88
CA ALA A 99 48.72 6.04 38.21
C ALA A 99 47.22 6.42 38.24
N ASP A 100 46.50 5.69 39.10
CA ASP A 100 45.43 6.11 40.01
C ASP A 100 44.14 6.84 39.57
N ALA A 101 43.05 6.29 40.14
CA ALA A 101 41.92 6.97 40.77
C ALA A 101 40.57 7.18 40.03
N VAL A 102 39.63 6.28 40.38
CA VAL A 102 38.36 6.54 41.09
C VAL A 102 37.13 7.11 40.31
N SER A 103 36.17 6.20 40.12
CA SER A 103 34.71 6.24 40.35
C SER A 103 33.78 7.33 39.77
N GLU A 104 32.71 6.79 39.16
CA GLU A 104 31.29 7.08 39.42
C GLU A 104 30.66 8.45 39.10
N THR A 105 29.53 8.31 38.39
CA THR A 105 28.24 9.02 38.54
C THR A 105 28.04 10.44 38.00
N GLU A 106 26.96 10.48 37.20
CA GLU A 106 25.86 11.46 37.19
C GLU A 106 25.97 12.79 36.42
N ASN A 107 24.88 12.99 35.66
CA ASN A 107 24.21 14.23 35.27
C ASN A 107 24.82 15.14 34.17
N MET A 108 24.05 15.23 33.06
CA MET A 108 23.42 16.42 32.44
C MET A 108 23.96 17.82 32.82
N PRO A 109 23.65 18.90 32.07
CA PRO A 109 23.32 19.09 30.63
C PRO A 109 24.17 20.23 30.00
N HIS A 110 24.24 20.38 28.67
CA HIS A 110 24.16 21.74 28.09
C HIS A 110 23.96 21.80 26.58
N ASP A 111 23.01 22.66 26.23
CA ASP A 111 22.83 23.35 24.95
C ASP A 111 24.12 23.88 24.36
N ILE A 112 24.25 23.79 23.03
CA ILE A 112 24.67 24.95 22.22
C ILE A 112 23.83 24.98 20.94
N ASP A 113 23.01 26.01 20.90
CA ASP A 113 22.21 26.54 19.81
C ASP A 113 23.08 27.05 18.65
N THR A 114 22.56 27.05 17.41
CA THR A 114 22.77 28.04 16.31
C THR A 114 22.37 27.45 14.94
N THR A 115 21.07 27.51 14.67
CA THR A 115 20.39 28.20 13.56
C THR A 115 21.11 28.54 12.23
N HIS A 116 20.39 28.22 11.13
CA HIS A 116 20.26 28.82 9.78
C HIS A 116 20.48 27.77 8.67
N CYS A 117 19.66 27.63 7.62
CA CYS A 117 18.55 28.41 7.10
C CYS A 117 17.68 27.53 6.18
N ALA A 118 16.39 27.87 6.12
CA ALA A 118 15.34 27.23 5.34
C ALA A 118 15.46 27.45 3.81
N ALA A 119 14.85 26.56 3.03
CA ALA A 119 13.91 26.91 1.95
C ALA A 119 13.23 25.66 1.35
N ASP A 120 11.92 25.58 1.60
CA ASP A 120 10.80 25.11 0.75
C ASP A 120 11.04 24.11 -0.40
N THR A 121 10.32 22.99 -0.34
CA THR A 121 9.30 22.66 -1.36
C THR A 121 8.21 21.79 -0.72
N ALA A 122 7.00 22.33 -0.70
CA ALA A 122 5.80 21.73 -0.16
C ALA A 122 5.34 20.48 -0.93
N ILE A 123 5.12 19.37 -0.21
CA ILE A 123 4.16 18.33 -0.59
C ILE A 123 3.28 18.07 0.64
N VAL A 124 1.99 18.33 0.44
CA VAL A 124 0.89 18.24 1.41
C VAL A 124 0.85 16.86 2.08
N PRO A 125 0.79 16.76 3.43
CA PRO A 125 0.73 15.48 4.13
C PRO A 125 -0.69 14.91 4.08
N ALA A 126 -0.82 13.65 3.66
CA ALA A 126 -2.05 12.88 3.83
C ALA A 126 -2.29 12.70 5.34
N ALA A 127 -3.27 13.44 5.85
CA ALA A 127 -3.71 13.37 7.24
C ALA A 127 -4.07 11.92 7.62
N SER A 128 -3.23 11.34 8.47
CA SER A 128 -3.53 10.15 9.24
C SER A 128 -4.63 10.47 10.26
N LEU A 129 -5.89 10.24 9.88
CA LEU A 129 -7.00 10.18 10.84
C LEU A 129 -6.94 8.82 11.55
N SER A 130 -6.20 8.79 12.65
CA SER A 130 -6.41 7.81 13.71
C SER A 130 -7.75 8.14 14.38
N ALA A 131 -8.80 7.40 14.04
CA ALA A 131 -10.01 7.33 14.84
C ALA A 131 -10.06 5.95 15.50
N SER A 132 -9.81 5.91 16.81
CA SER A 132 -9.98 4.72 17.64
C SER A 132 -11.41 4.20 17.54
N PRO A 133 -11.65 2.88 17.41
CA PRO A 133 -13.00 2.34 17.47
C PRO A 133 -13.49 2.36 18.93
N LEU A 134 -14.46 3.23 19.21
CA LEU A 134 -15.24 3.18 20.44
C LEU A 134 -16.10 1.90 20.40
N GLY A 135 -15.86 1.02 21.37
CA GLY A 135 -16.57 -0.25 21.49
C GLY A 135 -18.08 -0.06 21.50
N SER A 136 -18.77 -0.76 20.60
CA SER A 136 -20.22 -0.91 20.61
C SER A 136 -20.54 -2.40 20.77
N GLN A 137 -21.24 -2.72 21.85
CA GLN A 137 -21.75 -4.06 22.16
C GLN A 137 -22.66 -4.59 21.03
N PRO A 138 -22.78 -5.92 20.89
CA PRO A 138 -23.67 -6.51 19.91
C PRO A 138 -25.13 -6.31 20.33
N ASP A 139 -25.86 -5.51 19.55
CA ASP A 139 -27.30 -5.33 19.73
C ASP A 139 -28.04 -6.60 19.24
N LYS A 140 -29.01 -7.05 20.04
CA LYS A 140 -29.63 -8.39 19.98
C LYS A 140 -30.77 -8.53 18.98
N ASP A 141 -30.78 -7.72 17.93
CA ASP A 141 -31.95 -7.58 17.05
C ASP A 141 -31.66 -7.85 15.57
N GLY A 142 -30.75 -8.76 15.22
CA GLY A 142 -30.53 -9.18 13.81
C GLY A 142 -30.20 -8.05 12.82
N ARG A 143 -29.97 -6.83 13.32
CA ARG A 143 -29.53 -5.65 12.60
C ARG A 143 -28.02 -5.75 12.54
N HIS A 144 -27.52 -6.29 11.43
CA HIS A 144 -26.13 -6.09 11.04
C HIS A 144 -25.96 -4.64 10.59
N ASP A 145 -26.01 -3.70 11.54
CA ASP A 145 -25.55 -2.33 11.33
C ASP A 145 -24.03 -2.36 11.47
N PHE A 146 -23.35 -2.24 10.34
CA PHE A 146 -21.89 -2.17 10.27
C PHE A 146 -21.44 -0.88 10.94
N GLY A 147 -20.91 -0.97 12.17
CA GLY A 147 -20.51 0.18 13.00
C GLY A 147 -19.31 0.99 12.50
N SER A 148 -18.70 0.59 11.38
CA SER A 148 -17.53 1.27 10.83
C SER A 148 -17.89 2.32 9.80
N ALA A 149 -17.32 3.52 10.00
CA ALA A 149 -17.45 4.64 9.09
C ALA A 149 -16.76 4.39 7.73
N PHE A 150 -15.84 3.43 7.66
CA PHE A 150 -15.10 3.08 6.45
C PHE A 150 -15.34 1.63 6.05
N ALA A 151 -15.47 1.41 4.74
CA ALA A 151 -15.46 0.08 4.14
C ALA A 151 -14.55 0.06 2.91
N LEU A 152 -13.75 -0.98 2.78
CA LEU A 152 -12.94 -1.23 1.61
C LEU A 152 -13.76 -2.03 0.60
N ARG A 153 -13.63 -1.69 -0.68
CA ARG A 153 -14.31 -2.35 -1.78
C ARG A 153 -13.30 -2.84 -2.81
N THR A 154 -13.54 -4.02 -3.35
CA THR A 154 -12.83 -4.50 -4.53
C THR A 154 -13.79 -5.19 -5.50
N ASN A 155 -13.68 -4.88 -6.80
CA ASN A 155 -14.50 -5.52 -7.81
C ASN A 155 -13.89 -6.87 -8.24
N LEU A 156 -14.56 -7.98 -7.90
CA LEU A 156 -14.02 -9.31 -8.17
C LEU A 156 -13.90 -9.60 -9.67
N LEU A 157 -14.84 -9.10 -10.49
CA LEU A 157 -14.78 -9.32 -11.94
C LEU A 157 -13.55 -8.62 -12.54
N ARG A 158 -13.22 -7.44 -12.03
CA ARG A 158 -12.01 -6.73 -12.46
C ARG A 158 -10.75 -7.40 -11.96
N LEU A 159 -10.72 -7.81 -10.69
CA LEU A 159 -9.59 -8.57 -10.16
C LEU A 159 -9.35 -9.88 -10.92
N ALA A 160 -10.43 -10.58 -11.32
CA ALA A 160 -10.35 -11.79 -12.13
C ALA A 160 -9.80 -11.55 -13.55
N THR A 161 -10.01 -10.34 -14.11
CA THR A 161 -9.40 -9.90 -15.38
C THR A 161 -8.04 -9.22 -15.19
N LEU A 162 -7.42 -9.45 -14.02
CA LEU A 162 -6.20 -8.82 -13.53
C LEU A 162 -6.31 -7.31 -13.30
N THR A 163 -7.40 -6.65 -13.68
CA THR A 163 -7.62 -5.22 -13.50
C THR A 163 -7.72 -4.87 -12.01
N ALA A 164 -6.70 -4.16 -11.51
CA ALA A 164 -6.68 -3.69 -10.13
C ALA A 164 -7.82 -2.69 -9.93
N ASP A 165 -8.73 -2.99 -9.01
CA ASP A 165 -9.89 -2.16 -8.70
C ASP A 165 -10.06 -2.08 -7.20
N PHE A 166 -9.88 -0.86 -6.68
CA PHE A 166 -9.95 -0.55 -5.27
C PHE A 166 -10.95 0.58 -5.06
N GLY A 167 -11.81 0.44 -4.06
CA GLY A 167 -12.77 1.45 -3.67
C GLY A 167 -12.73 1.69 -2.16
N LEU A 168 -12.94 2.94 -1.76
CA LEU A 168 -13.14 3.30 -0.36
C LEU A 168 -14.51 3.92 -0.21
N GLU A 169 -15.35 3.29 0.61
CA GLU A 169 -16.66 3.80 1.00
C GLU A 169 -16.56 4.43 2.38
N TYR A 170 -17.00 5.68 2.48
CA TYR A 170 -17.18 6.39 3.74
C TYR A 170 -18.68 6.56 4.01
N ARG A 171 -19.14 6.04 5.14
CA ARG A 171 -20.51 6.19 5.63
C ARG A 171 -20.60 7.32 6.62
N MET A 172 -21.54 8.22 6.39
CA MET A 172 -21.86 9.31 7.31
C MET A 172 -22.55 8.77 8.56
N ALA A 173 -22.56 9.55 9.65
CA ALA A 173 -23.11 9.15 10.96
C ALA A 173 -24.55 8.61 10.91
N ASP A 174 -25.39 9.15 10.02
CA ASP A 174 -26.79 8.67 9.86
C ASP A 174 -26.92 7.36 9.06
N ALA A 175 -25.82 6.86 8.49
CA ALA A 175 -25.71 5.70 7.60
C ALA A 175 -26.69 5.69 6.41
N ARG A 176 -27.35 6.83 6.14
CA ARG A 176 -28.22 7.06 4.97
C ARG A 176 -27.42 7.48 3.75
N ILE A 177 -26.30 8.17 3.96
CA ILE A 177 -25.46 8.70 2.90
C ILE A 177 -24.08 8.07 2.99
N ALA A 178 -23.56 7.63 1.85
CA ALA A 178 -22.18 7.19 1.72
C ALA A 178 -21.51 7.85 0.52
N ILE A 179 -20.23 8.14 0.69
CA ILE A 179 -19.36 8.64 -0.37
C ILE A 179 -18.41 7.50 -0.72
N LEU A 180 -18.39 7.11 -1.98
CA LEU A 180 -17.54 6.06 -2.51
C LEU A 180 -16.56 6.69 -3.49
N LEU A 181 -15.29 6.31 -3.38
CA LEU A 181 -14.27 6.64 -4.37
C LEU A 181 -13.67 5.36 -4.91
N ASN A 182 -13.90 5.07 -6.19
CA ASN A 182 -13.31 3.90 -6.86
C ASN A 182 -12.14 4.31 -7.77
N GLY A 183 -11.05 3.55 -7.70
CA GLY A 183 -9.90 3.64 -8.59
C GLY A 183 -9.69 2.30 -9.29
N THR A 184 -9.67 2.32 -10.61
CA THR A 184 -9.37 1.19 -11.47
C THR A 184 -8.06 1.46 -12.21
N TYR A 185 -7.13 0.49 -12.20
CA TYR A 185 -5.87 0.55 -12.93
C TYR A 185 -5.54 -0.81 -13.55
N ALA A 186 -5.11 -0.79 -14.80
CA ALA A 186 -4.70 -1.99 -15.52
C ALA A 186 -3.57 -1.68 -16.50
N ASP A 187 -2.54 -2.54 -16.51
CA ASP A 187 -1.42 -2.50 -17.45
C ASP A 187 -1.09 -3.94 -17.88
N TRP A 188 -1.65 -4.38 -19.00
CA TRP A 188 -1.43 -5.73 -19.53
C TRP A 188 -0.83 -5.66 -20.93
N GLY A 189 0.15 -6.53 -21.19
CA GLY A 189 0.76 -6.72 -22.50
C GLY A 189 0.66 -8.17 -22.95
N TRP A 190 0.26 -8.41 -24.20
CA TRP A 190 0.15 -9.75 -24.79
C TRP A 190 1.03 -9.86 -26.04
N LYS A 191 1.48 -11.09 -26.35
CA LYS A 191 2.35 -11.44 -27.50
C LYS A 191 3.55 -10.49 -27.63
N GLU A 192 4.55 -10.66 -26.76
CA GLU A 192 5.89 -10.08 -26.94
C GLU A 192 5.86 -8.56 -27.20
N LYS A 193 5.03 -7.84 -26.42
CA LYS A 193 4.83 -6.38 -26.45
C LYS A 193 4.16 -5.80 -27.71
N GLN A 194 3.62 -6.62 -28.61
CA GLN A 194 2.87 -6.11 -29.77
C GLN A 194 1.50 -5.54 -29.37
N ARG A 195 0.84 -6.17 -28.38
CA ARG A 195 -0.45 -5.70 -27.86
C ARG A 195 -0.30 -5.13 -26.45
N ARG A 196 -0.71 -3.88 -26.24
CA ARG A 196 -0.69 -3.22 -24.93
C ARG A 196 -2.04 -2.61 -24.60
N TYR A 197 -2.49 -2.86 -23.38
CA TYR A 197 -3.71 -2.31 -22.82
C TYR A 197 -3.38 -1.62 -21.52
N LYS A 198 -3.45 -0.28 -21.51
CA LYS A 198 -3.39 0.51 -20.29
C LYS A 198 -4.71 1.22 -20.10
N ILE A 199 -5.29 1.10 -18.91
CA ILE A 199 -6.47 1.86 -18.54
C ILE A 199 -6.32 2.33 -17.10
N TRP A 200 -6.69 3.57 -16.87
CA TRP A 200 -6.89 4.11 -15.54
C TRP A 200 -8.26 4.77 -15.48
N ARG A 201 -8.94 4.67 -14.34
CA ARG A 201 -10.27 5.23 -14.14
C ARG A 201 -10.43 5.60 -12.68
N VAL A 202 -10.89 6.81 -12.41
CA VAL A 202 -11.31 7.26 -11.10
C VAL A 202 -12.81 7.51 -11.17
N SER A 203 -13.56 7.04 -10.18
CA SER A 203 -15.02 7.13 -10.17
C SER A 203 -15.54 7.49 -8.78
N PRO A 204 -15.65 8.80 -8.48
CA PRO A 204 -16.38 9.26 -7.29
C PRO A 204 -17.88 9.00 -7.43
N GLU A 205 -18.50 8.57 -6.35
CA GLU A 205 -19.90 8.17 -6.31
C GLU A 205 -20.50 8.57 -4.96
N ALA A 206 -21.67 9.20 -4.98
CA ALA A 206 -22.45 9.52 -3.79
C ALA A 206 -23.68 8.62 -3.76
N ARG A 207 -23.91 7.93 -2.65
CA ARG A 207 -24.98 6.94 -2.48
C ARG A 207 -25.89 7.35 -1.35
N CYS A 208 -27.18 7.19 -1.58
CA CYS A 208 -28.22 7.25 -0.57
C CYS A 208 -28.78 5.83 -0.38
N TYR A 209 -28.77 5.32 0.85
CA TYR A 209 -29.35 4.03 1.21
C TYR A 209 -30.84 4.21 1.54
N LEU A 210 -31.69 3.43 0.87
CA LEU A 210 -33.14 3.51 1.01
C LEU A 210 -33.68 2.34 1.84
N GLY A 211 -34.75 2.63 2.59
CA GLY A 211 -35.52 1.66 3.35
C GLY A 211 -34.98 1.41 4.77
N THR A 212 -35.84 0.81 5.60
CA THR A 212 -35.55 0.48 7.01
C THR A 212 -34.40 -0.52 7.18
N ARG A 213 -34.16 -1.37 6.18
CA ARG A 213 -33.08 -2.36 6.17
C ARG A 213 -31.78 -1.87 5.52
N ARG A 214 -31.77 -0.67 4.91
CA ARG A 214 -30.61 -0.05 4.23
C ARG A 214 -29.83 -0.98 3.28
N ARG A 215 -30.52 -1.92 2.63
CA ARG A 215 -29.89 -2.89 1.70
C ARG A 215 -29.83 -2.37 0.27
N GLY A 216 -30.80 -1.56 -0.15
CA GLY A 216 -30.80 -0.92 -1.45
C GLY A 216 -30.19 0.47 -1.37
N PHE A 217 -29.48 0.88 -2.41
CA PHE A 217 -29.01 2.25 -2.54
C PHE A 217 -29.32 2.81 -3.93
N LEU A 218 -29.45 4.13 -3.97
CA LEU A 218 -29.53 4.93 -5.18
C LEU A 218 -28.56 6.10 -5.03
N GLY A 219 -27.82 6.40 -6.09
CA GLY A 219 -26.76 7.38 -6.04
C GLY A 219 -26.49 8.03 -7.37
N ALA A 220 -25.59 9.00 -7.34
CA ALA A 220 -25.00 9.60 -8.51
C ALA A 220 -23.53 9.17 -8.58
N MET A 221 -23.07 8.78 -9.76
CA MET A 221 -21.67 8.49 -10.03
C MET A 221 -21.14 9.43 -11.09
N TYR A 222 -19.87 9.76 -10.96
CA TYR A 222 -19.07 10.34 -12.03
C TYR A 222 -17.84 9.45 -12.20
N HIS A 223 -17.35 9.33 -13.43
CA HIS A 223 -16.12 8.63 -13.72
C HIS A 223 -15.33 9.36 -14.78
N ARG A 224 -14.01 9.35 -14.61
CA ARG A 224 -13.06 9.87 -15.56
C ARG A 224 -11.90 8.89 -15.67
N GLY A 225 -11.48 8.61 -16.89
CA GLY A 225 -10.39 7.70 -17.13
C GLY A 225 -9.71 7.96 -18.46
N GLY A 226 -8.53 7.38 -18.59
CA GLY A 226 -7.80 7.33 -19.84
C GLY A 226 -7.60 5.89 -20.26
N PHE A 227 -7.65 5.64 -21.56
CA PHE A 227 -7.35 4.33 -22.14
C PHE A 227 -6.30 4.48 -23.22
N HIS A 228 -5.36 3.55 -23.24
CA HIS A 228 -4.34 3.42 -24.27
C HIS A 228 -4.38 1.98 -24.75
N TYR A 229 -4.94 1.79 -25.93
CA TYR A 229 -5.09 0.50 -26.58
C TYR A 229 -4.15 0.43 -27.78
N LYS A 230 -3.34 -0.63 -27.87
CA LYS A 230 -2.55 -0.96 -29.06
C LYS A 230 -2.84 -2.40 -29.50
N LEU A 231 -3.54 -2.58 -30.63
CA LEU A 231 -3.96 -3.89 -31.16
C LEU A 231 -2.94 -4.48 -32.12
N ASP A 232 -2.36 -3.60 -32.94
CA ASP A 232 -1.43 -3.95 -34.01
C ASP A 232 -0.67 -2.69 -34.49
N ALA A 233 -0.66 -2.39 -35.80
CA ALA A 233 -0.17 -1.13 -36.37
C ALA A 233 -0.97 0.12 -35.94
N THR A 234 -2.22 -0.04 -35.50
CA THR A 234 -3.09 1.07 -35.08
C THR A 234 -3.30 1.06 -33.57
N GLY A 235 -3.03 2.20 -32.94
CA GLY A 235 -3.28 2.45 -31.51
C GLY A 235 -4.38 3.49 -31.33
N LYS A 236 -5.23 3.29 -30.32
CA LYS A 236 -6.22 4.28 -29.88
C LYS A 236 -5.86 4.72 -28.48
N ALA A 237 -5.64 6.01 -28.28
CA ALA A 237 -5.44 6.60 -26.97
C ALA A 237 -6.44 7.72 -26.79
N GLY A 238 -7.02 7.81 -25.61
CA GLY A 238 -8.07 8.78 -25.36
C GLY A 238 -8.47 8.85 -23.90
N ASP A 239 -9.18 9.92 -23.59
CA ASP A 239 -9.79 10.13 -22.30
C ASP A 239 -11.29 10.01 -22.43
N TYR A 240 -11.94 9.50 -21.41
CA TYR A 240 -13.38 9.45 -21.32
C TYR A 240 -13.81 9.95 -19.96
N GLN A 241 -14.94 10.63 -19.96
CA GLN A 241 -15.60 11.08 -18.76
C GLN A 241 -17.09 10.86 -18.90
N GLY A 242 -17.72 10.49 -17.81
CA GLY A 242 -19.13 10.17 -17.82
C GLY A 242 -19.71 10.29 -16.44
N GLY A 243 -21.02 10.52 -16.41
CA GLY A 243 -21.79 10.62 -15.18
C GLY A 243 -23.11 9.90 -15.34
N GLY A 244 -23.68 9.48 -14.23
CA GLY A 244 -24.94 8.77 -14.27
C GLY A 244 -25.52 8.51 -12.89
N ILE A 245 -26.66 7.84 -12.92
CA ILE A 245 -27.33 7.35 -11.73
C ILE A 245 -26.91 5.90 -11.55
N THR A 246 -26.63 5.53 -10.31
CA THR A 246 -26.16 4.22 -9.89
C THR A 246 -27.13 3.69 -8.85
N GLY A 247 -27.55 2.45 -9.00
CA GLY A 247 -28.46 1.77 -8.10
C GLY A 247 -27.93 0.38 -7.83
N GLY A 248 -28.11 -0.09 -6.60
CA GLY A 248 -27.59 -1.38 -6.24
C GLY A 248 -28.20 -1.96 -4.98
N TYR A 249 -27.78 -3.18 -4.70
CA TYR A 249 -28.22 -3.95 -3.58
C TYR A 249 -27.02 -4.57 -2.87
N ARG A 250 -27.01 -4.41 -1.55
CA ARG A 250 -25.99 -4.93 -0.66
C ARG A 250 -26.50 -6.18 0.06
N LEU A 251 -25.76 -7.26 -0.08
CA LEU A 251 -26.01 -8.54 0.55
C LEU A 251 -24.93 -8.80 1.62
N PRO A 252 -25.26 -8.70 2.92
CA PRO A 252 -24.32 -9.06 3.98
C PRO A 252 -24.07 -10.56 3.98
N LEU A 253 -22.80 -10.98 4.03
CA LEU A 253 -22.42 -12.40 4.12
C LEU A 253 -22.00 -12.78 5.54
N THR A 254 -21.11 -11.98 6.13
CA THR A 254 -20.60 -12.18 7.49
C THR A 254 -20.54 -10.83 8.22
N ARG A 255 -19.97 -10.81 9.43
CA ARG A 255 -19.80 -9.58 10.22
C ARG A 255 -18.96 -8.51 9.51
N HIS A 256 -17.98 -8.92 8.71
CA HIS A 256 -17.05 -8.00 8.03
C HIS A 256 -17.22 -8.00 6.51
N TRP A 257 -17.81 -9.04 5.91
CA TRP A 257 -17.88 -9.17 4.46
C TRP A 257 -19.30 -9.02 3.94
N ALA A 258 -19.44 -8.28 2.84
CA ALA A 258 -20.69 -8.13 2.11
C ALA A 258 -20.45 -8.11 0.60
N PHE A 259 -21.42 -8.62 -0.19
CA PHE A 259 -21.45 -8.38 -1.62
C PHE A 259 -22.27 -7.12 -1.93
N ASP A 260 -21.80 -6.36 -2.90
CA ASP A 260 -22.52 -5.23 -3.48
C ASP A 260 -22.71 -5.48 -4.97
N PHE A 261 -23.97 -5.57 -5.37
CA PHE A 261 -24.41 -5.66 -6.74
C PHE A 261 -24.86 -4.28 -7.18
N HIS A 262 -24.18 -3.71 -8.18
CA HIS A 262 -24.50 -2.36 -8.64
C HIS A 262 -24.63 -2.30 -10.16
N ALA A 263 -25.56 -1.47 -10.58
CA ALA A 263 -25.82 -1.12 -11.96
C ALA A 263 -25.95 0.39 -12.08
N ALA A 264 -25.40 0.97 -13.14
CA ALA A 264 -25.48 2.39 -13.36
C ALA A 264 -25.67 2.72 -14.83
N ALA A 265 -26.49 3.74 -15.06
CA ALA A 265 -26.83 4.24 -16.37
C ALA A 265 -26.64 5.75 -16.42
N GLY A 266 -26.24 6.25 -17.58
CA GLY A 266 -26.09 7.68 -17.79
C GLY A 266 -25.35 8.00 -19.07
N TYR A 267 -24.62 9.11 -19.04
CA TYR A 267 -23.92 9.66 -20.18
C TYR A 267 -22.41 9.44 -20.05
N THR A 268 -21.79 8.94 -21.11
CA THR A 268 -20.33 8.86 -21.22
C THR A 268 -19.88 9.53 -22.51
N ARG A 269 -18.96 10.47 -22.38
CA ARG A 269 -18.29 11.15 -23.49
C ARG A 269 -16.85 10.65 -23.56
N ALA A 270 -16.49 10.05 -24.68
CA ALA A 270 -15.13 9.58 -24.94
C ALA A 270 -14.49 10.42 -26.04
N GLU A 271 -13.31 10.96 -25.76
CA GLU A 271 -12.49 11.69 -26.71
C GLU A 271 -11.23 10.86 -27.00
N TYR A 272 -11.04 10.47 -28.26
CA TYR A 272 -9.94 9.58 -28.62
C TYR A 272 -9.24 9.99 -29.91
N ASP A 273 -7.95 9.67 -29.94
CA ASP A 273 -7.08 9.85 -31.08
C ASP A 273 -6.69 8.49 -31.65
N GLU A 274 -6.87 8.34 -32.97
CA GLU A 274 -6.40 7.17 -33.71
C GLU A 274 -5.02 7.43 -34.32
N TYR A 275 -4.05 6.61 -33.92
CA TYR A 275 -2.69 6.64 -34.45
C TYR A 275 -2.48 5.41 -35.32
N THR A 276 -2.00 5.60 -36.54
CA THR A 276 -1.52 4.51 -37.39
C THR A 276 -0.01 4.60 -37.49
N ARG A 277 0.69 3.49 -37.21
CA ARG A 277 2.14 3.41 -37.37
C ARG A 277 2.44 3.11 -38.84
N ILE A 278 3.02 4.07 -39.55
CA ILE A 278 3.60 3.85 -40.88
C ILE A 278 5.12 3.80 -40.71
N GLY A 279 5.70 2.60 -40.77
CA GLY A 279 7.14 2.39 -40.52
C GLY A 279 7.57 2.67 -39.07
N THR A 280 8.52 3.60 -38.87
CA THR A 280 9.07 3.97 -37.55
C THR A 280 8.36 5.18 -36.92
N VAL A 281 7.42 5.82 -37.63
CA VAL A 281 6.76 7.06 -37.21
C VAL A 281 5.29 6.82 -36.89
N ASN A 282 4.82 7.36 -35.77
CA ASN A 282 3.40 7.36 -35.41
C ASN A 282 2.71 8.52 -36.14
N VAL A 283 1.82 8.21 -37.09
CA VAL A 283 1.06 9.22 -37.82
C VAL A 283 -0.35 9.27 -37.23
N LEU A 284 -0.78 10.44 -36.73
CA LEU A 284 -2.19 10.65 -36.42
C LEU A 284 -3.00 10.47 -37.71
N ARG A 285 -3.99 9.56 -37.69
CA ARG A 285 -4.86 9.37 -38.86
C ARG A 285 -5.92 10.46 -38.97
N ASN A 286 -6.19 11.18 -37.87
CA ASN A 286 -7.14 12.29 -37.86
C ASN A 286 -6.53 13.52 -38.54
N LYS A 287 -6.95 13.77 -39.78
CA LYS A 287 -6.68 15.04 -40.48
C LYS A 287 -7.50 16.22 -39.92
N SER A 288 -8.41 15.99 -38.96
CA SER A 288 -9.36 17.01 -38.46
C SER A 288 -9.75 16.81 -36.98
N GLY A 289 -8.75 16.79 -36.07
CA GLY A 289 -8.99 16.92 -34.62
C GLY A 289 -9.38 15.63 -33.87
N LYS A 290 -9.58 15.76 -32.55
CA LYS A 290 -9.95 14.66 -31.63
C LYS A 290 -11.33 14.09 -32.00
N LEU A 291 -11.46 12.76 -32.09
CA LEU A 291 -12.76 12.12 -32.31
C LEU A 291 -13.52 12.08 -30.98
N VAL A 292 -14.68 12.72 -30.95
CA VAL A 292 -15.59 12.72 -29.79
C VAL A 292 -16.72 11.73 -30.06
N LYS A 293 -16.99 10.83 -29.13
CA LYS A 293 -18.12 9.90 -29.19
C LYS A 293 -18.93 9.98 -27.90
N ASP A 294 -20.22 10.22 -28.09
CA ASP A 294 -21.22 10.30 -27.04
C ASP A 294 -21.98 8.99 -26.93
N TYR A 295 -22.10 8.46 -25.72
CA TYR A 295 -22.86 7.25 -25.43
C TYR A 295 -23.82 7.50 -24.26
N TRP A 296 -25.08 7.12 -24.47
CA TRP A 296 -26.13 7.14 -23.46
C TRP A 296 -26.61 5.71 -23.25
N GLY A 297 -26.56 5.22 -22.00
CA GLY A 297 -26.97 3.86 -21.70
C GLY A 297 -26.42 3.35 -20.38
N ILE A 298 -26.36 2.03 -20.25
CA ILE A 298 -25.78 1.37 -19.08
C ILE A 298 -24.26 1.51 -19.18
N ASN A 299 -23.68 2.22 -18.23
CA ASN A 299 -22.25 2.56 -18.25
C ASN A 299 -21.44 1.71 -17.27
N GLN A 300 -22.09 1.13 -16.25
CA GLN A 300 -21.41 0.31 -15.26
C GLN A 300 -22.31 -0.81 -14.75
N LEU A 301 -21.77 -2.02 -14.69
CA LEU A 301 -22.34 -3.18 -14.02
C LEU A 301 -21.22 -3.85 -13.24
N GLY A 302 -21.50 -4.36 -12.06
CA GLY A 302 -20.51 -5.15 -11.35
C GLY A 302 -20.99 -5.78 -10.06
N VAL A 303 -20.15 -6.69 -9.59
CA VAL A 303 -20.25 -7.32 -8.27
C VAL A 303 -18.96 -6.98 -7.55
N SER A 304 -19.07 -6.40 -6.36
CA SER A 304 -17.92 -6.07 -5.53
C SER A 304 -18.02 -6.72 -4.16
N LEU A 305 -16.85 -7.06 -3.63
CA LEU A 305 -16.69 -7.54 -2.28
C LEU A 305 -16.36 -6.33 -1.41
N LEU A 306 -17.13 -6.14 -0.35
CA LEU A 306 -16.92 -5.11 0.65
C LEU A 306 -16.39 -5.76 1.92
N TYR A 307 -15.44 -5.07 2.54
CA TYR A 307 -14.90 -5.37 3.85
C TYR A 307 -15.14 -4.16 4.77
N ASP A 308 -15.96 -4.33 5.80
CA ASP A 308 -16.17 -3.33 6.85
C ASP A 308 -15.19 -3.59 8.00
N PHE A 309 -14.54 -2.51 8.47
CA PHE A 309 -13.57 -2.57 9.57
C PHE A 309 -14.21 -2.81 10.93
#